data_AF-A0A665WJH6-F1
#
_entry.id   AF-A0A665WJH6-F1
#
_cell.length_a   1.000
_cell.length_b   1.000
_cell.length_c   1.000
_cell.angle_alpha   90.00
_cell.angle_beta   90.00
_cell.angle_gamma   90.00
#
_symmetry.space_group_name_H-M   'P 1'
#
loop_
_entity.id
_entity.type
_entity.pdbx_description
1 polymer ?
#
loop_
_entity_poly.entity_id
_entity_poly.type
_entity_poly.pdbx_seq_one_letter_code
_entity_poly.pdbx_strand_id
1 'polypeptide(L)'
;MSPKRSVPSKPSGSEPKHQRKMLNIAEKVKLLDMLKEGRSYAVVGRHYRINESSVHYIKDDKNIRSNATVTFNKTAKRAVTSGKKAML
;
A
#
# COMPACT_ATOMS: atom_id res chain seq x y z
N MET A 1 45.20 -33.33 15.26
CA MET A 1 44.76 -31.94 15.01
C MET A 1 43.61 -31.97 14.01
N SER A 2 42.43 -31.48 14.37
CA SER A 2 41.24 -31.52 13.51
C SER A 2 41.17 -30.27 12.61
N PRO A 3 40.86 -30.40 11.31
CA PRO A 3 40.70 -29.22 10.44
C PRO A 3 39.46 -28.42 10.85
N LYS A 4 39.65 -27.15 11.22
CA LYS A 4 38.54 -26.23 11.46
C LYS A 4 37.83 -25.97 10.13
N ARG A 5 36.54 -26.30 10.04
CA ARG A 5 35.69 -25.92 8.90
C ARG A 5 35.67 -24.40 8.77
N SER A 6 36.32 -23.86 7.75
CA SER A 6 36.12 -22.49 7.31
C SER A 6 34.70 -22.37 6.75
N VAL A 7 33.83 -21.67 7.47
CA VAL A 7 32.51 -21.31 6.99
C VAL A 7 32.70 -20.31 5.84
N PRO A 8 32.25 -20.58 4.60
CA PRO A 8 32.25 -19.55 3.58
C PRO A 8 31.27 -18.47 4.05
N SER A 9 31.81 -17.30 4.38
CA SER A 9 31.01 -16.10 4.62
C SER A 9 30.33 -15.77 3.30
N LYS A 10 29.06 -16.20 3.15
CA LYS A 10 28.20 -15.70 2.08
C LYS A 10 28.26 -14.17 2.15
N PRO A 11 28.63 -13.46 1.07
CA PRO A 11 28.35 -12.04 1.04
C PRO A 11 26.83 -11.95 1.17
N SER A 12 26.35 -11.30 2.24
CA SER A 12 24.95 -10.93 2.34
C SER A 12 24.71 -9.97 1.19
N GLY A 13 24.29 -10.51 0.05
CA GLY A 13 23.86 -9.74 -1.09
C GLY A 13 22.90 -8.70 -0.55
N SER A 14 23.23 -7.44 -0.82
CA SER A 14 22.46 -6.27 -0.47
C SER A 14 21.06 -6.42 -1.06
N GLU A 15 20.18 -7.14 -0.34
CA GLU A 15 18.77 -7.13 -0.63
C GLU A 15 18.35 -5.66 -0.51
N PRO A 16 17.78 -5.05 -1.57
CA PRO A 16 17.46 -3.64 -1.54
C PRO A 16 16.59 -3.40 -0.31
N LYS A 17 17.10 -2.60 0.64
CA LYS A 17 16.41 -2.23 1.88
C LYS A 17 14.99 -1.88 1.52
N HIS A 18 14.04 -2.74 1.91
CA HIS A 18 12.68 -2.78 1.38
C HIS A 18 12.12 -1.36 1.27
N GLN A 19 12.09 -0.81 0.06
CA GLN A 19 11.54 0.53 -0.16
C GLN A 19 10.10 0.47 0.33
N ARG A 20 9.74 1.34 1.27
CA ARG A 20 8.38 1.40 1.81
C ARG A 20 7.47 1.78 0.65
N LYS A 21 6.81 0.80 0.04
CA LYS A 21 5.78 1.06 -0.96
C LYS A 21 4.64 1.78 -0.24
N MET A 22 4.49 3.08 -0.50
CA MET A 22 3.38 3.85 0.01
C MET A 22 2.13 3.44 -0.76
N LEU A 23 1.18 2.80 -0.06
CA LEU A 23 -0.12 2.47 -0.64
C LEU A 23 -0.92 3.74 -0.89
N ASN A 24 -1.48 3.87 -2.09
CA ASN A 24 -2.41 4.95 -2.42
C ASN A 24 -3.74 4.77 -1.66
N ILE A 25 -4.54 5.82 -1.57
CA ILE A 25 -5.86 5.82 -0.89
C ILE A 25 -6.75 4.70 -1.45
N ALA A 26 -6.77 4.49 -2.76
CA ALA A 26 -7.55 3.42 -3.39
C ALA A 26 -7.07 2.01 -2.97
N GLU A 27 -5.76 1.79 -2.91
CA GLU A 27 -5.18 0.52 -2.46
C GLU A 27 -5.47 0.27 -0.98
N LYS A 28 -5.41 1.32 -0.15
CA LYS A 28 -5.79 1.25 1.26
C LYS A 28 -7.28 0.91 1.43
N VAL A 29 -8.18 1.46 0.59
CA VAL A 29 -9.60 1.09 0.62
C VAL A 29 -9.79 -0.38 0.25
N LYS A 30 -9.16 -0.85 -0.83
CA LYS A 30 -9.23 -2.25 -1.24
C LYS A 30 -8.67 -3.20 -0.18
N LEU A 31 -7.59 -2.79 0.51
CA LEU A 31 -7.05 -3.50 1.65
C LEU A 31 -8.08 -3.65 2.79
N LEU A 32 -8.84 -2.59 3.09
CA LEU A 32 -9.89 -2.63 4.11
C LEU A 32 -11.05 -3.55 3.71
N ASP A 33 -11.40 -3.59 2.42
CA ASP A 33 -12.45 -4.47 1.91
C ASP A 33 -12.02 -5.94 1.99
N MET A 34 -10.76 -6.25 1.69
CA MET A 34 -10.19 -7.58 1.90
C MET A 34 -10.24 -8.03 3.37
N LEU A 35 -10.00 -7.12 4.32
CA LEU A 35 -10.14 -7.44 5.75
C LEU A 35 -11.60 -7.66 6.16
N LYS A 36 -12.55 -6.90 5.59
CA LYS A 36 -13.99 -7.10 5.80
C LYS A 36 -14.49 -8.43 5.25
N GLU A 37 -13.92 -8.91 4.14
CA GLU A 37 -14.17 -10.24 3.58
C GLU A 37 -13.69 -11.39 4.51
N GLY A 38 -13.02 -11.07 5.63
CA GLY A 38 -12.52 -12.05 6.58
C GLY A 38 -11.12 -12.58 6.25
N ARG A 39 -10.38 -11.95 5.34
CA ARG A 39 -8.99 -12.34 5.07
C ARG A 39 -8.10 -11.98 6.25
N SER A 40 -7.14 -12.85 6.54
CA SER A 40 -6.19 -12.62 7.63
C SER A 40 -5.20 -11.50 7.30
N TYR A 41 -4.72 -10.80 8.33
CA TYR A 41 -3.75 -9.72 8.20
C TYR A 41 -2.45 -10.16 7.53
N ALA A 42 -1.97 -11.37 7.82
CA ALA A 42 -0.78 -11.94 7.19
C ALA A 42 -0.96 -12.15 5.67
N VAL A 43 -2.13 -12.63 5.24
CA VAL A 43 -2.44 -12.81 3.80
C VAL A 43 -2.51 -11.46 3.09
N VAL A 44 -3.16 -10.49 3.71
CA VAL A 44 -3.27 -9.11 3.19
C VAL A 44 -1.89 -8.44 3.12
N GLY A 45 -1.06 -8.59 4.15
CA GLY A 45 0.31 -8.06 4.17
C GLY A 45 1.17 -8.66 3.05
N ARG A 46 1.09 -9.97 2.83
CA ARG A 46 1.78 -10.64 1.71
C ARG A 46 1.31 -10.13 0.35
N HIS A 47 0.01 -9.88 0.17
CA HIS A 47 -0.55 -9.37 -1.09
C HIS A 47 0.04 -8.01 -1.48
N TYR A 48 0.20 -7.11 -0.50
CA TYR A 48 0.73 -5.77 -0.71
C TYR A 48 2.24 -5.64 -0.43
N ARG A 49 2.92 -6.73 -0.06
CA ARG A 49 4.32 -6.76 0.39
C ARG A 49 4.57 -5.73 1.51
N ILE A 50 3.68 -5.69 2.50
CA ILE A 50 3.82 -4.87 3.70
C ILE A 50 3.77 -5.75 4.94
N ASN A 51 4.36 -5.27 6.04
CA ASN A 51 4.31 -5.98 7.31
C ASN A 51 2.90 -5.94 7.91
N GLU A 52 2.60 -6.92 8.76
CA GLU A 52 1.29 -7.05 9.39
C GLU A 52 0.93 -5.85 10.27
N SER A 53 1.93 -5.26 10.95
CA SER A 53 1.73 -4.06 11.77
C SER A 53 1.29 -2.84 10.95
N SER A 54 1.77 -2.68 9.71
CA SER A 54 1.26 -1.63 8.82
C SER A 54 -0.17 -1.91 8.40
N VAL A 55 -0.55 -3.17 8.19
CA VAL A 55 -1.95 -3.53 7.90
C VAL A 55 -2.86 -3.14 9.07
N HIS A 56 -2.41 -3.38 10.31
CA HIS A 56 -3.14 -2.99 11.51
C HIS A 56 -3.30 -1.46 11.61
N TYR A 57 -2.22 -0.72 11.37
CA TYR A 57 -2.25 0.75 11.38
C TYR A 57 -3.20 1.32 10.32
N ILE A 58 -3.20 0.75 9.11
CA ILE A 58 -4.10 1.14 8.02
C ILE A 58 -5.56 0.83 8.37
N LYS A 59 -5.83 -0.28 9.06
CA LYS A 59 -7.18 -0.64 9.49
C LYS A 59 -7.79 0.42 10.40
N ASP A 60 -6.99 0.95 11.32
CA ASP A 60 -7.46 1.91 12.34
C ASP A 60 -7.45 3.36 11.86
N ASP A 61 -6.88 3.64 10.68
CA ASP A 61 -6.84 4.98 10.08
C ASP A 61 -8.22 5.39 9.51
N LYS A 62 -8.98 6.07 10.36
CA LYS A 62 -10.34 6.56 10.09
C LYS A 62 -10.42 7.55 8.91
N ASN A 63 -9.31 8.17 8.51
CA ASN A 63 -9.30 9.23 7.51
C ASN A 63 -9.27 8.68 6.07
N ILE A 64 -8.97 7.40 5.87
CA ILE A 64 -8.81 6.82 4.52
C ILE A 64 -10.13 6.86 3.73
N ARG A 65 -11.24 6.42 4.34
CA ARG A 65 -12.55 6.43 3.66
C ARG A 65 -13.06 7.84 3.42
N SER A 66 -12.91 8.72 4.41
CA SER A 66 -13.30 10.13 4.31
C SER A 66 -12.52 10.87 3.22
N ASN A 67 -11.22 10.61 3.09
CA ASN A 67 -10.42 11.21 2.04
C ASN A 67 -10.73 10.60 0.66
N ALA A 68 -11.04 9.29 0.59
CA ALA A 68 -11.46 8.65 -0.66
C ALA A 68 -12.73 9.30 -1.23
N THR A 69 -13.74 9.56 -0.38
CA THR A 69 -14.96 10.27 -0.79
C THR A 69 -14.68 11.71 -1.21
N VAL A 70 -13.84 12.45 -0.48
CA VAL A 70 -13.47 13.83 -0.88
C VAL A 70 -12.74 13.85 -2.22
N THR A 71 -11.83 12.90 -2.46
CA THR A 71 -11.08 12.80 -3.71
C THR A 71 -12.02 12.52 -4.89
N PHE A 72 -12.95 11.58 -4.75
CA PHE A 72 -13.95 11.26 -5.77
C PHE A 72 -14.83 12.47 -6.13
N ASN A 73 -15.28 13.21 -5.12
CA ASN A 73 -16.08 14.42 -5.31
C ASN A 73 -15.29 15.56 -5.98
N LYS A 74 -13.99 15.65 -5.74
CA LYS A 74 -13.12 16.68 -6.34
C LYS A 74 -12.84 16.40 -7.82
N THR A 75 -12.70 15.13 -8.21
CA THR A 75 -12.60 14.72 -9.62
C THR A 75 -13.91 14.93 -10.39
N ALA A 76 -15.06 14.69 -9.76
CA ALA A 76 -16.37 14.94 -10.38
C ALA A 76 -16.60 16.42 -10.70
N LYS A 77 -16.19 17.34 -9.82
CA LYS A 77 -16.30 18.79 -10.06
C LYS A 77 -15.38 19.31 -11.17
N ARG A 78 -14.24 18.65 -11.45
CA ARG A 78 -13.36 19.01 -12.57
C ARG A 78 -13.86 18.51 -13.93
N ALA A 79 -14.65 17.44 -13.96
CA ALA A 79 -15.23 16.93 -15.21
C ALA A 79 -16.36 17.81 -15.77
N VAL A 80 -16.96 18.68 -14.94
CA VAL A 80 -18.10 19.54 -15.34
C VAL A 80 -17.65 20.88 -15.96
N THR A 81 -16.38 21.29 -15.85
CA THR A 81 -15.94 22.63 -16.30
C THR A 81 -15.12 22.67 -17.60
N SER A 82 -14.90 21.56 -18.31
CA SER A 82 -14.17 21.56 -19.60
C SER A 82 -15.11 21.58 -20.81
N GLY A 83 -16.03 22.55 -20.89
CA GLY A 83 -17.06 22.55 -21.94
C GLY A 83 -17.77 23.87 -22.25
N LYS A 84 -17.08 25.01 -22.26
CA LYS A 84 -17.50 26.17 -23.07
C LYS A 84 -16.29 26.73 -23.81
N LYS A 85 -15.97 26.14 -24.95
CA LYS A 85 -15.18 26.83 -25.98
C LYS A 85 -16.09 27.89 -26.59
N ALA A 86 -15.83 29.15 -26.26
CA ALA A 86 -16.35 30.28 -27.00
C ALA A 86 -15.80 30.19 -28.44
N MET A 87 -16.68 30.04 -29.43
CA MET A 87 -16.39 30.43 -30.81
C MET A 87 -16.89 31.87 -30.96
N LEU A 88 -15.94 32.77 -31.17
CA LEU A 88 -16.12 34.12 -31.67
C LEU A 88 -15.62 34.12 -33.10
#